data_AF-A0A0C2D6E5-F1
#
_entry.id   AF-A0A0C2D6E5-F1
#
_cell.length_a   1.000
_cell.length_b   1.000
_cell.length_c   1.000
_cell.angle_alpha   90.00
_cell.angle_beta   90.00
_cell.angle_gamma   90.00
#
_symmetry.space_group_name_H-M   'P 1'
#
loop_
_entity.id
_entity.type
_entity.pdbx_description
1 polymer ?
#
loop_
_entity_poly.entity_id
_entity_poly.type
_entity_poly.pdbx_seq_one_letter_code
_entity_poly.pdbx_strand_id
1 'polypeptide(L)' 'MQNSLPAHAQDIYREAFNSAWDQYKEREDRRDADDSREETAHKVAWAAVKKKYEKPKDSSEKWRAKT' A
#
# COMPACT_ATOMS: atom_id res chain seq x y z
N MET A 1 9.27 -13.36 -6.72
CA MET A 1 7.96 -12.65 -6.73
C MET A 1 8.13 -11.13 -6.88
N GLN A 2 8.98 -10.62 -7.79
CA GLN A 2 9.34 -9.18 -7.82
C GLN A 2 9.35 -8.52 -9.21
N ASN A 3 9.03 -9.24 -10.29
CA ASN A 3 9.22 -8.74 -11.66
C ASN A 3 8.08 -7.86 -12.22
N SER A 4 7.00 -7.64 -11.46
CA SER A 4 5.79 -6.96 -11.99
C SER A 4 5.57 -5.53 -11.46
N LEU A 5 6.23 -5.11 -10.37
CA LEU A 5 6.08 -3.76 -9.81
C LEU A 5 7.28 -2.87 -10.19
N PRO A 6 7.07 -1.73 -10.88
CA PRO A 6 8.10 -0.73 -11.10
C PRO A 6 8.71 -0.26 -9.78
N ALA A 7 10.01 0.06 -9.76
CA ALA A 7 10.70 0.53 -8.56
C ALA A 7 10.00 1.76 -7.93
N HIS A 8 9.49 2.66 -8.77
CA HIS A 8 8.75 3.84 -8.31
C HIS A 8 7.41 3.49 -7.62
N ALA A 9 6.74 2.42 -8.03
CA ALA A 9 5.53 1.94 -7.35
C ALA A 9 5.86 1.36 -5.96
N GLN A 10 7.02 0.70 -5.81
CA GLN A 10 7.49 0.19 -4.52
C GLN A 10 7.84 1.34 -3.57
N ASP A 11 8.34 2.45 -4.11
CA ASP A 11 8.68 3.62 -3.32
C ASP A 11 7.42 4.30 -2.75
N ILE A 12 6.44 4.57 -3.61
CA ILE A 12 5.12 5.09 -3.21
C ILE A 12 4.47 4.19 -2.17
N TYR A 13 4.60 2.86 -2.35
CA TYR A 13 4.09 1.90 -1.39
C TYR A 13 4.72 2.11 -0.01
N ARG A 14 6.05 2.16 0.07
CA ARG A 14 6.78 2.33 1.35
C ARG A 14 6.47 3.68 2.00
N GLU A 15 6.44 4.76 1.22
CA GLU A 15 6.09 6.09 1.74
C GLU A 15 4.67 6.14 2.31
N ALA A 16 3.70 5.64 1.55
CA ALA A 16 2.29 5.60 1.99
C ALA A 16 2.10 4.66 3.18
N PHE A 17 2.82 3.53 3.22
CA PHE A 17 2.82 2.62 4.36
C PHE A 17 3.37 3.30 5.60
N ASN A 18 4.54 3.94 5.51
CA ASN A 18 5.16 4.64 6.65
C ASN A 18 4.29 5.80 7.14
N SER A 19 3.69 6.57 6.23
CA SER A 19 2.77 7.65 6.58
C SER A 19 1.52 7.13 7.28
N ALA A 20 0.90 6.06 6.75
CA ALA A 20 -0.24 5.42 7.41
C ALA A 20 0.19 4.84 8.76
N TRP A 21 1.29 4.10 8.82
CA TRP A 21 1.84 3.52 10.03
C TRP A 21 1.98 4.58 11.12
N ASP A 22 2.54 5.74 10.81
CA ASP A 22 2.69 6.85 11.75
C ASP A 22 1.33 7.44 12.18
N GLN A 23 0.41 7.67 11.24
CA GLN A 23 -0.94 8.17 11.58
C GLN A 23 -1.78 7.20 12.41
N TYR A 24 -1.58 5.89 12.22
CA TYR A 24 -2.24 4.86 13.02
C TYR A 24 -1.42 4.48 14.27
N LYS A 25 -0.23 5.08 14.49
CA LYS A 25 0.59 4.92 15.72
C LYS A 25 -0.04 5.59 16.92
N GLU A 26 -0.63 6.77 16.71
CA GLU A 26 -1.11 7.64 17.78
C GLU A 26 -2.47 7.22 18.36
N ARG A 27 -3.03 6.09 17.89
CA ARG A 27 -4.33 5.57 18.35
C ARG A 27 -4.18 4.45 19.37
N GLU A 28 -3.37 4.67 20.41
CA GLU A 28 -3.18 3.77 21.57
C GLU A 28 -4.50 3.39 22.27
N ASP A 29 -5.60 4.09 21.98
CA ASP A 29 -6.92 3.91 22.59
C ASP A 29 -7.87 2.94 21.84
N ARG A 30 -7.42 2.20 20.81
CA ARG A 30 -8.33 1.30 20.08
C ARG A 30 -8.44 -0.07 20.76
N ARG A 31 -9.59 -0.28 21.41
CA ARG A 31 -10.07 -1.49 22.11
C ARG A 31 -10.18 -2.76 21.27
N ASP A 32 -10.09 -2.65 19.95
CA ASP A 32 -10.37 -3.74 19.01
C ASP A 32 -9.11 -4.04 18.19
N ALA A 33 -8.22 -4.83 18.79
CA ALA A 33 -6.92 -5.22 18.25
C ALA A 33 -7.00 -6.27 17.10
N ASP A 34 -8.16 -6.43 16.47
CA ASP A 34 -8.39 -7.48 15.46
C ASP A 34 -8.03 -6.99 14.03
N ASP A 35 -8.37 -5.74 13.67
CA ASP A 35 -7.86 -5.11 12.42
C ASP A 35 -6.53 -4.43 12.73
N SER A 36 -5.46 -5.24 12.72
CA SER A 36 -4.11 -4.82 13.08
C SER A 36 -3.69 -3.56 12.31
N ARG A 37 -3.02 -2.63 13.00
CA ARG A 37 -2.43 -1.41 12.41
C ARG A 37 -1.69 -1.67 11.10
N GLU A 38 -1.02 -2.81 11.00
CA GLU A 38 -0.37 -3.28 9.77
C GLU A 38 -1.35 -3.47 8.62
N GLU A 39 -2.48 -4.15 8.84
CA GLU A 39 -3.48 -4.40 7.79
C GLU A 39 -4.02 -3.10 7.20
N THR A 40 -4.33 -2.13 8.07
CA THR A 40 -4.77 -0.80 7.62
C THR A 40 -3.67 -0.07 6.85
N ALA A 41 -2.41 -0.10 7.34
CA ALA A 41 -1.29 0.52 6.63
C ALA A 41 -1.04 -0.13 5.26
N HIS A 42 -1.15 -1.46 5.17
CA HIS A 42 -1.12 -2.21 3.91
C HIS A 42 -2.22 -1.78 2.94
N LYS A 43 -3.47 -1.66 3.41
CA LYS A 43 -4.61 -1.19 2.60
C LYS A 43 -4.34 0.21 2.03
N VAL A 44 -3.87 1.13 2.85
CA VAL A 44 -3.55 2.52 2.43
C VAL A 44 -2.41 2.55 1.42
N ALA A 45 -1.33 1.81 1.68
CA ALA A 45 -0.19 1.72 0.78
C ALA A 45 -0.60 1.17 -0.60
N TRP A 46 -1.38 0.10 -0.64
CA TRP A 46 -1.92 -0.44 -1.90
C TRP A 46 -2.87 0.53 -2.61
N ALA A 47 -3.66 1.31 -1.87
CA ALA A 47 -4.53 2.32 -2.46
C ALA A 47 -3.73 3.46 -3.11
N ALA A 48 -2.64 3.91 -2.47
CA ALA A 48 -1.74 4.92 -3.02
C ALA A 48 -1.07 4.43 -4.32
N VAL A 49 -0.57 3.19 -4.32
CA VAL A 49 -0.05 2.56 -5.54
C VAL A 49 -1.12 2.46 -6.61
N LYS A 50 -2.33 1.99 -6.28
CA LYS A 50 -3.46 1.87 -7.22
C LYS A 50 -3.95 3.21 -7.81
N LYS A 51 -3.66 4.32 -7.14
CA LYS A 51 -3.99 5.67 -7.60
C LYS A 51 -3.04 6.15 -8.70
N LYS A 52 -1.76 5.76 -8.62
CA LYS A 52 -0.71 6.11 -9.59
C LYS A 52 -0.45 5.02 -10.61
N TYR A 53 -0.78 3.79 -10.28
CA TYR A 53 -0.57 2.60 -11.10
C TYR A 53 -1.85 1.78 -11.16
N GLU A 54 -2.13 1.20 -12.30
CA GLU A 54 -3.20 0.24 -12.47
C GLU A 54 -2.67 -1.18 -12.26
N LYS A 55 -3.32 -1.92 -11.36
CA LYS A 55 -3.07 -3.35 -11.23
C LYS A 55 -3.64 -4.03 -12.47
N PRO A 56 -2.85 -4.81 -13.22
CA PRO A 56 -3.35 -5.51 -14.37
C PRO A 56 -4.36 -6.58 -13.96
N LYS A 57 -5.26 -6.92 -14.88
CA LYS A 57 -6.29 -7.94 -14.68
C LYS A 57 -5.66 -9.33 -14.56
N ASP A 58 -4.57 -9.57 -15.29
CA ASP A 58 -3.77 -10.79 -15.18
C ASP A 58 -2.57 -10.59 -14.24
N SER A 59 -2.29 -11.58 -13.39
CA SER A 59 -1.16 -11.50 -12.44
C SER A 59 0.22 -11.66 -13.11
N SER A 60 0.25 -12.08 -14.38
CA SER A 60 1.48 -12.16 -15.20
C SER A 60 1.84 -10.83 -15.87
N GLU A 61 0.91 -9.87 -15.92
CA GLU A 61 1.15 -8.56 -16.51
C GLU A 61 1.85 -7.61 -15.51
N LYS A 62 2.56 -6.61 -16.05
CA LYS A 62 3.25 -5.58 -15.26
C LYS A 62 2.28 -4.46 -14.89
N TRP A 63 2.49 -3.85 -13.73
CA TRP A 63 1.74 -2.67 -13.31
C TRP A 63 1.98 -1.52 -14.29
N ARG A 64 0.89 -0.85 -14.69
CA ARG A 64 0.94 0.25 -15.66
C ARG A 64 0.73 1.57 -14.93
N ALA A 65 1.58 2.57 -15.15
CA ALA A 65 1.33 3.89 -14.60
C ALA A 65 0.04 4.45 -15.19
N LYS A 66 -0.85 4.95 -14.32
CA LYS A 66 -1.99 5.76 -14.75
C LYS A 66 -1.43 7.12 -15.14
N THR A 67 -1.55 7.45 -16.43
CA THR A 67 -1.15 8.76 -16.96
C THR A 67 -2.19 9.83 -16.63
#